data_AF-A0A966FN44-F1
#
_entry.id   AF-A0A966FN44-F1
#
_cell.length_a   1.000
_cell.length_b   1.000
_cell.length_c   1.000
_cell.angle_alpha   90.00
_cell.angle_beta   90.00
_cell.angle_gamma   90.00
#
_symmetry.space_group_name_H-M   'P 1'
#
loop_
_entity.id
_entity.type
_entity.pdbx_description
1 polymer ?
#
loop_
_entity_poly.entity_id
_entity_poly.type
_entity_poly.pdbx_seq_one_letter_code
_entity_poly.pdbx_strand_id
1 'polypeptide(L)' 'MGLPLSYVYLNTQYHAINELSFEDRILKMNLNPDRADVIIPALKIYLLAMKWSGGRNIYVPKIGLADGIIKSLYAGTLT' A
#
# COMPACT_ATOMS: atom_id res chain seq x y z
N MET A 1 -1.66 12.20 -11.01
CA MET A 1 -1.69 11.47 -9.72
C MET A 1 -3.03 10.73 -9.62
N GLY A 2 -3.11 9.63 -8.87
CA GLY A 2 -4.41 8.96 -8.62
C GLY A 2 -5.24 9.72 -7.59
N LEU A 3 -6.52 9.34 -7.43
CA LEU A 3 -7.35 9.84 -6.33
C LEU A 3 -6.77 9.35 -4.99
N PRO A 4 -6.76 10.19 -3.93
CA PRO A 4 -6.27 9.77 -2.62
C PRO A 4 -7.16 8.69 -2.01
N LEU A 5 -6.55 7.81 -1.22
CA LEU A 5 -7.25 6.79 -0.46
C LEU A 5 -7.55 7.32 0.94
N SER A 6 -8.83 7.33 1.34
CA SER A 6 -9.21 7.76 2.69
C SER A 6 -8.97 6.67 3.72
N TYR A 7 -8.82 7.05 5.00
CA TYR A 7 -8.72 6.11 6.11
C TYR A 7 -9.90 5.14 6.15
N VAL A 8 -11.11 5.68 5.95
CA VAL A 8 -12.35 4.88 5.95
C VAL A 8 -12.31 3.84 4.84
N TYR A 9 -11.92 4.23 3.63
CA TYR A 9 -11.78 3.31 2.51
C TYR A 9 -10.80 2.18 2.84
N LEU A 10 -9.59 2.52 3.31
CA LEU A 10 -8.57 1.52 3.67
C LEU A 10 -9.04 0.59 4.79
N ASN A 11 -9.76 1.11 5.78
CA ASN A 11 -10.30 0.31 6.87
C ASN A 11 -11.37 -0.67 6.38
N THR A 12 -12.26 -0.23 5.49
CA THR A 12 -13.25 -1.12 4.85
C THR A 12 -12.56 -2.22 4.04
N GLN A 13 -11.51 -1.89 3.27
CA GLN A 13 -10.76 -2.90 2.52
C GLN A 13 -10.06 -3.90 3.46
N TYR A 14 -9.48 -3.43 4.57
CA TYR A 14 -8.87 -4.30 5.57
C TYR A 14 -9.85 -5.35 6.10
N HIS A 15 -11.05 -4.93 6.52
CA HIS A 15 -12.05 -5.87 7.02
C HIS A 15 -12.52 -6.86 5.94
N ALA A 16 -12.82 -6.35 4.72
CA ALA A 16 -13.25 -7.20 3.61
C ALA A 16 -12.20 -8.26 3.25
N ILE A 17 -10.92 -7.89 3.22
CA ILE A 17 -9.82 -8.82 2.88
C ILE A 17 -9.54 -9.79 4.05
N ASN A 18 -9.74 -9.35 5.29
CA ASN A 18 -9.54 -10.18 6.48
C ASN A 18 -10.59 -11.30 6.62
N GLU A 19 -11.76 -11.13 6.00
CA GLU A 19 -12.80 -12.17 5.93
C GLU A 19 -12.52 -13.23 4.84
N LEU A 20 -11.62 -12.94 3.90
CA LEU A 20 -11.23 -13.90 2.86
C LEU A 20 -10.23 -14.94 3.40
N SER A 21 -10.38 -16.19 2.95
CA SER A 21 -9.33 -17.21 3.11
C SER A 21 -8.09 -16.85 2.29
N PHE A 22 -6.98 -17.52 2.57
CA PHE A 22 -5.74 -17.34 1.80
C PHE A 22 -5.95 -17.66 0.30
N GLU A 23 -6.66 -18.76 0.01
CA GLU A 23 -7.00 -19.18 -1.35
C GLU A 23 -7.89 -18.16 -2.04
N ASP A 24 -8.87 -17.61 -1.33
CA ASP A 24 -9.74 -16.57 -1.84
C ASP A 24 -8.97 -15.28 -2.16
N ARG A 25 -7.97 -14.90 -1.35
CA ARG A 25 -7.10 -13.76 -1.66
C ARG A 25 -6.31 -13.97 -2.95
N ILE A 26 -5.85 -15.19 -3.21
CA ILE A 26 -5.16 -15.52 -4.46
C ILE A 26 -6.14 -15.47 -5.62
N LEU A 27 -7.26 -16.18 -5.54
CA LEU A 27 -8.17 -16.40 -6.67
C LEU A 27 -9.04 -15.18 -6.98
N LYS A 28 -9.67 -14.58 -5.96
CA LYS A 28 -10.61 -13.46 -6.15
C LYS A 28 -9.90 -12.14 -6.37
N MET A 29 -8.72 -11.93 -5.76
CA MET A 29 -7.95 -10.69 -5.90
C MET A 29 -6.77 -10.80 -6.87
N ASN A 30 -6.56 -11.97 -7.47
CA ASN A 30 -5.45 -12.26 -8.38
C ASN A 30 -4.08 -11.88 -7.79
N LEU A 31 -3.90 -12.15 -6.49
CA LEU A 31 -2.63 -11.91 -5.79
C LEU A 31 -1.69 -13.09 -5.99
N ASN A 32 -0.39 -12.81 -6.17
CA ASN A 32 0.61 -13.86 -6.02
C ASN A 32 0.61 -14.36 -4.56
N PRO A 33 0.94 -15.64 -4.32
CA PRO A 33 0.90 -16.24 -2.98
C PRO A 33 1.66 -15.44 -1.92
N ASP A 34 2.87 -14.97 -2.25
CA ASP A 34 3.69 -14.19 -1.32
C ASP A 34 3.02 -12.86 -0.90
N ARG A 35 2.25 -12.22 -1.81
CA ARG A 35 1.49 -11.01 -1.46
C ARG A 35 0.21 -11.35 -0.71
N ALA A 36 -0.46 -12.45 -1.05
CA ALA A 36 -1.66 -12.89 -0.34
C ALA A 36 -1.40 -13.20 1.13
N ASP A 37 -0.19 -13.66 1.45
CA ASP A 37 0.26 -13.91 2.83
C ASP A 37 0.46 -12.60 3.62
N VAL A 38 1.06 -11.59 2.98
CA VAL A 38 1.45 -10.33 3.66
C VAL A 38 0.46 -9.18 3.50
N ILE A 39 -0.60 -9.31 2.70
CA ILE A 39 -1.53 -8.19 2.40
C ILE A 39 -2.23 -7.65 3.65
N ILE A 40 -2.63 -8.54 4.57
CA ILE A 40 -3.30 -8.16 5.81
C ILE A 40 -2.37 -7.39 6.76
N PRO A 41 -1.17 -7.90 7.13
CA PRO A 41 -0.26 -7.13 7.97
C PRO A 41 0.19 -5.83 7.30
N ALA A 42 0.34 -5.78 5.97
CA ALA A 42 0.65 -4.56 5.24
C ALA A 42 -0.45 -3.49 5.39
N LEU A 43 -1.72 -3.84 5.20
CA LEU A 43 -2.85 -2.92 5.40
C LEU A 43 -2.90 -2.39 6.84
N LYS A 44 -2.59 -3.23 7.82
CA LYS A 44 -2.51 -2.82 9.24
C LYS A 44 -1.43 -1.76 9.46
N ILE A 45 -0.26 -1.89 8.83
CA ILE A 45 0.81 -0.88 8.89
C ILE A 45 0.30 0.46 8.38
N TYR A 46 -0.38 0.49 7.22
CA TYR A 46 -0.94 1.73 6.67
C TYR A 46 -2.00 2.35 7.59
N LEU A 47 -2.93 1.56 8.14
CA LEU A 47 -3.95 2.08 9.08
C LEU A 47 -3.31 2.66 10.35
N LEU A 48 -2.29 2.00 10.89
CA LEU A 48 -1.56 2.50 12.07
C LEU A 48 -0.77 3.78 11.73
N ALA A 49 -0.09 3.83 10.59
CA ALA A 49 0.63 5.02 10.14
C ALA A 49 -0.31 6.22 9.96
N MET A 50 -1.49 6.02 9.36
CA MET A 50 -2.51 7.08 9.26
C MET A 50 -3.01 7.53 10.62
N LYS A 51 -3.28 6.59 11.53
CA LYS A 51 -3.74 6.89 12.89
C LYS A 51 -2.71 7.70 13.67
N TRP A 52 -1.43 7.31 13.61
CA TRP A 52 -0.36 7.99 14.35
C TRP A 52 0.02 9.34 13.75
N SER A 53 -0.04 9.48 12.43
CA SER A 53 0.22 10.76 11.75
C SER A 53 -0.95 11.75 11.82
N GLY A 54 -2.15 11.30 12.18
CA GLY A 54 -3.39 12.08 12.03
C GLY A 54 -3.81 12.28 10.56
N GLY A 55 -3.20 11.55 9.63
CA GLY A 55 -3.47 11.64 8.19
C GLY A 55 -4.82 11.03 7.83
N ARG A 56 -5.70 11.82 7.20
CA ARG A 56 -7.02 11.34 6.74
C ARG A 56 -6.97 10.65 5.38
N ASN A 57 -5.95 10.94 4.59
CA ASN A 57 -5.81 10.50 3.21
C ASN A 57 -4.36 10.08 2.92
N ILE A 58 -4.18 9.03 2.12
CA ILE A 58 -2.91 8.62 1.54
C ILE A 58 -2.91 8.91 0.04
N TYR A 59 -1.82 9.52 -0.45
CA TYR A 59 -1.57 9.71 -1.87
C TYR A 59 -0.58 8.65 -2.34
N VAL A 60 -0.98 7.84 -3.31
CA VAL A 60 -0.10 6.81 -3.89
C VAL A 60 0.63 7.42 -5.10
N PRO A 61 1.95 7.65 -5.02
CA PRO A 61 2.71 8.14 -6.16
C PRO A 61 2.81 7.07 -7.24
N LYS A 62 2.89 7.49 -8.51
CA LYS A 62 3.14 6.59 -9.65
C LYS A 62 4.63 6.28 -9.86
N ILE A 63 5.50 6.79 -9.00
CA ILE A 63 6.95 6.60 -9.04
C ILE A 63 7.38 5.89 -7.76
N GLY A 64 8.34 4.98 -7.89
CA GLY A 64 8.88 4.20 -6.78
C GLY A 64 10.26 4.67 -6.32
N LEU A 65 10.83 3.93 -5.37
CA LEU A 65 12.17 4.16 -4.85
C LEU A 65 13.23 4.10 -5.96
N ALA A 66 13.15 3.10 -6.85
CA ALA A 66 14.11 2.94 -7.95
C ALA A 66 14.12 4.16 -8.88
N ASP A 67 12.93 4.68 -9.24
CA ASP A 67 12.83 5.91 -10.04
C ASP A 67 13.46 7.10 -9.33
N GLY A 68 13.26 7.20 -8.00
CA GLY A 68 13.88 8.22 -7.16
C GLY A 68 15.40 8.14 -7.20
N ILE A 69 15.97 6.95 -7.01
CA ILE A 69 17.42 6.73 -7.03
C ILE A 69 18.01 7.10 -8.40
N ILE A 70 17.41 6.64 -9.50
CA ILE A 70 17.87 6.95 -10.85
C ILE A 70 17.87 8.46 -11.10
N LYS A 71 16.80 9.16 -10.69
CA LYS A 71 16.71 10.62 -10.82
C LYS A 71 17.75 11.34 -9.98
N SER A 72 17.99 10.90 -8.74
CA SER A 72 18.97 11.51 -7.84
C SER A 72 20.40 11.35 -8.37
N LEU A 73 20.72 10.17 -8.93
CA LEU A 73 22.00 9.92 -9.61
C LEU A 73 22.17 10.81 -10.84
N TYR A 74 21.15 10.92 -11.68
CA TYR A 74 21.18 11.81 -12.84
C TYR A 74 21.35 13.29 -12.46
N ALA A 75 20.69 13.73 -11.40
CA ALA A 75 20.77 15.11 -10.91
C ALA A 75 22.07 15.43 -10.14
N GLY A 76 22.97 14.45 -9.94
CA GLY A 76 24.21 14.65 -9.17
C GLY A 76 23.98 14.96 -7.69
N THR A 77 22.83 14.56 -7.14
CA THR A 77 22.45 14.83 -5.73
C THR A 77 22.77 13.68 -4.79
N LEU A 78 23.17 12.53 -5.34
CA LEU A 78 23.54 11.34 -4.59
C LEU A 78 25.07 11.13 -4.54
N THR A 79 25.86 12.15 -4.91
CA THR A 79 27.33 12.16 -4.94
C THR A 79 27.87 13.37 -4.20
#